data_AF-A0AAT9LDJ6-F1
#
_entry.id   AF-A0AAT9LDJ6-F1
#
_cell.length_a   1.000
_cell.length_b   1.000
_cell.length_c   1.000
_cell.angle_alpha   90.00
_cell.angle_beta   90.00
_cell.angle_gamma   90.00
#
_symmetry.space_group_name_H-M   'P 1'
#
loop_
_entity.id
_entity.type
_entity.pdbx_description
1 polymer ?
#
loop_
_entity_poly.entity_id
_entity_poly.type
_entity_poly.pdbx_seq_one_letter_code
_entity_poly.pdbx_strand_id
1 'polypeptide(L)'
;MRCPLCKSELEEHPRSFTCPQCGFVLWREIAGKRLTTAEMEELVTNGRTPVLHGFRNKQGKEFMASLVVSADDKKVILEFPKREGNGSKRKRNVPDVLVQKVRVETYKSGTVRLTLEGPVQFSGSVSFGVVPARFAECHGLIAAAKLIKHYLQDLSHVHLQISANNRTFVEYVLKEKIPAHLEDRSLMEHLWQVLGEYGTWQIACEPRKSVVLKGGTSPVGFPRGLFPWLDPEVVETDEKIIVKLPDCPAIRAQFKASIQKAVEEPGGSFALPKAAKHALGAWIKAVRDAGKTGKEVVIQQP
;
A
#
# COMPACT_ATOMS: atom_id res chain seq x y z
N MET A 1 -3.91 -31.12 -42.70
CA MET A 1 -3.88 -30.24 -41.50
C MET A 1 -4.72 -28.99 -41.77
N ARG A 2 -5.41 -28.43 -40.77
CA ARG A 2 -6.27 -27.23 -40.92
C ARG A 2 -5.60 -25.99 -40.34
N CYS A 3 -5.76 -24.81 -40.94
CA CYS A 3 -5.13 -23.58 -40.47
C CYS A 3 -5.62 -23.19 -39.05
N PRO A 4 -4.73 -22.87 -38.11
CA PRO A 4 -5.11 -22.45 -36.75
C PRO A 4 -5.83 -21.09 -36.70
N LEU A 5 -5.68 -20.25 -37.74
CA LEU A 5 -6.25 -18.90 -37.78
C LEU A 5 -7.62 -18.83 -38.46
N CYS A 6 -7.81 -19.56 -39.56
CA CYS A 6 -9.04 -19.48 -40.36
C CYS A 6 -9.68 -20.84 -40.66
N LYS A 7 -9.11 -21.94 -40.12
CA LYS A 7 -9.64 -23.31 -40.20
C LYS A 7 -9.74 -23.93 -41.61
N SER A 8 -9.28 -23.24 -42.66
CA SER A 8 -9.17 -23.77 -44.02
C SER A 8 -8.05 -24.80 -44.15
N GLU A 9 -8.02 -25.57 -45.22
CA GLU A 9 -6.96 -26.55 -45.49
C GLU A 9 -5.62 -25.86 -45.79
N LEU A 10 -4.52 -26.45 -45.29
CA LEU A 10 -3.15 -25.98 -45.55
C LEU A 10 -2.58 -26.67 -46.78
N GLU A 11 -1.96 -25.91 -47.67
CA GLU A 11 -1.20 -26.43 -48.80
C GLU A 11 0.20 -26.85 -48.36
N GLU A 12 0.60 -28.06 -48.75
CA GLU A 12 1.89 -28.65 -48.39
C GLU A 12 2.97 -28.30 -49.43
N HIS A 13 4.05 -27.71 -48.95
CA HIS A 13 5.26 -27.46 -49.72
C HIS A 13 6.45 -28.24 -49.14
N PRO A 14 7.56 -28.40 -49.89
CA PRO A 14 8.72 -29.17 -49.44
C PRO A 14 9.32 -28.71 -48.10
N ARG A 15 9.20 -27.41 -47.76
CA ARG A 15 9.79 -26.81 -46.55
C ARG A 15 8.78 -26.20 -45.59
N SER A 16 7.52 -26.07 -45.99
CA SER A 16 6.49 -25.36 -45.20
C SER A 16 5.07 -25.82 -45.55
N PHE A 17 4.12 -25.47 -44.70
CA PHE A 17 2.68 -25.53 -44.96
C PHE A 17 2.14 -24.11 -45.02
N THR A 18 1.43 -23.76 -46.08
CA THR A 18 0.94 -22.40 -46.31
C THR A 18 -0.58 -22.40 -46.39
N CYS A 19 -1.23 -21.44 -45.73
CA CYS A 19 -2.66 -21.23 -45.85
C CYS A 19 -2.97 -20.28 -47.01
N PRO A 20 -3.69 -20.73 -48.06
CA PRO A 20 -4.03 -19.88 -49.20
C PRO A 20 -5.03 -18.76 -48.84
N GLN A 21 -5.81 -18.92 -47.77
CA GLN A 21 -6.86 -17.97 -47.38
C GLN A 21 -6.36 -16.82 -46.51
N CYS A 22 -5.57 -17.11 -45.48
CA CYS A 22 -5.11 -16.09 -44.54
C CYS A 22 -3.63 -15.74 -44.66
N GLY A 23 -2.85 -16.50 -45.45
CA GLY A 23 -1.41 -16.29 -45.61
C GLY A 23 -0.55 -16.83 -44.46
N PHE A 24 -1.11 -17.69 -43.60
CA PHE A 24 -0.36 -18.34 -42.52
C PHE A 24 0.71 -19.28 -43.07
N VAL A 25 1.92 -19.22 -42.50
CA VAL A 25 3.03 -20.11 -42.90
C VAL A 25 3.58 -20.86 -41.69
N LEU A 26 3.59 -22.19 -41.77
CA LEU A 26 4.20 -23.11 -40.83
C LEU A 26 5.44 -23.75 -41.48
N TRP A 27 6.63 -23.48 -40.93
CA TRP A 27 7.86 -24.11 -41.41
C TRP A 27 8.08 -25.48 -40.79
N ARG A 28 8.58 -26.44 -41.57
CA ARG A 28 8.99 -27.76 -41.05
C ARG A 28 10.24 -27.69 -40.17
N GLU A 29 11.05 -26.66 -40.35
CA GLU A 29 12.25 -26.42 -39.57
C GLU A 29 12.23 -25.00 -39.00
N ILE A 30 12.34 -24.88 -37.67
CA ILE A 30 12.33 -23.61 -36.95
C ILE A 30 13.57 -23.57 -36.06
N ALA A 31 14.37 -22.50 -36.20
CA ALA A 31 15.62 -22.29 -35.44
C ALA A 31 16.52 -23.55 -35.38
N GLY A 32 16.75 -24.19 -36.54
CA GLY A 32 17.63 -25.35 -36.67
C GLY A 32 17.06 -26.67 -36.12
N LYS A 33 15.81 -26.69 -35.63
CA LYS A 33 15.09 -27.91 -35.21
C LYS A 33 14.04 -28.27 -36.27
N ARG A 34 14.08 -29.51 -36.76
CA ARG A 34 12.98 -30.09 -37.55
C ARG A 34 11.85 -30.53 -36.64
N LEU A 35 10.63 -30.11 -36.96
CA LEU A 35 9.43 -30.47 -36.21
C LEU A 35 8.90 -31.83 -36.68
N THR A 36 8.50 -32.65 -35.72
CA THR A 36 7.79 -33.90 -35.96
C THR A 36 6.35 -33.61 -36.37
N THR A 37 5.70 -34.58 -37.04
CA THR A 37 4.28 -34.46 -37.42
C THR A 37 3.39 -34.21 -36.21
N ALA A 38 3.67 -34.88 -35.08
CA ALA A 38 2.93 -34.68 -33.83
C ALA A 38 3.09 -33.25 -33.26
N GLU A 39 4.30 -32.70 -33.25
CA GLU A 39 4.54 -31.31 -32.78
C GLU A 39 3.84 -30.28 -33.69
N MET A 40 3.80 -30.54 -35.00
CA MET A 40 3.09 -29.68 -35.97
C MET A 40 1.57 -29.76 -35.80
N GLU A 41 1.02 -30.96 -35.61
CA GLU A 41 -0.40 -31.16 -35.34
C GLU A 41 -0.83 -30.52 -34.03
N GLU A 42 -0.02 -30.65 -32.98
CA GLU A 42 -0.26 -30.03 -31.69
C GLU A 42 -0.26 -28.50 -31.78
N LEU A 43 0.73 -27.92 -32.48
CA LEU A 43 0.81 -26.48 -32.71
C LEU A 43 -0.41 -25.94 -33.46
N VAL A 44 -0.87 -26.69 -34.45
CA VAL A 44 -2.00 -26.31 -35.30
C VAL A 44 -3.34 -26.50 -34.58
N THR A 45 -3.45 -27.50 -33.70
CA THR A 45 -4.69 -27.79 -32.95
C THR A 45 -4.85 -26.86 -31.75
N ASN A 46 -3.79 -26.68 -30.96
CA ASN A 46 -3.83 -25.92 -29.71
C ASN A 46 -3.37 -24.47 -29.87
N GLY A 47 -2.85 -24.10 -31.05
CA GLY A 47 -2.22 -22.79 -31.28
C GLY A 47 -0.87 -22.63 -30.57
N ARG A 48 -0.43 -23.65 -29.80
CA ARG A 48 0.78 -23.65 -28.98
C ARG A 48 1.27 -25.07 -28.73
N THR A 49 2.59 -25.25 -28.64
CA THR A 49 3.23 -26.48 -28.15
C THR A 49 3.71 -26.36 -26.69
N PRO A 50 3.92 -27.49 -26.00
CA PRO A 50 4.75 -27.54 -24.80
C PRO A 50 6.17 -27.05 -25.11
N VAL A 51 6.99 -26.92 -24.07
CA VAL A 51 8.38 -26.50 -24.22
C VAL A 51 9.15 -27.59 -24.95
N LEU A 52 9.61 -27.29 -26.16
CA LEU A 52 10.40 -28.20 -26.98
C LEU A 52 11.90 -27.91 -26.79
N HIS A 53 12.68 -28.97 -26.89
CA HIS A 53 14.14 -28.94 -26.79
C HIS A 53 14.80 -29.07 -28.16
N GLY A 54 16.05 -28.60 -28.26
CA GLY A 54 16.90 -28.78 -29.44
C GLY A 54 16.85 -27.64 -30.46
N PHE A 55 16.30 -26.47 -30.11
CA PHE A 55 16.45 -25.28 -30.96
C PHE A 55 17.87 -24.74 -30.86
N ARG A 56 18.39 -24.18 -31.94
CA ARG A 56 19.74 -23.59 -32.01
C ARG A 56 19.67 -22.11 -32.41
N ASN A 57 20.38 -21.28 -31.67
CA ASN A 57 20.51 -19.87 -32.01
C ASN A 57 21.55 -19.67 -33.13
N LYS A 58 21.67 -18.43 -33.63
CA LYS A 58 22.65 -18.08 -34.68
C LYS A 58 24.11 -18.32 -34.28
N GLN A 59 24.40 -18.43 -32.98
CA GLN A 59 25.72 -18.72 -32.41
C GLN A 59 25.94 -20.23 -32.16
N GLY A 60 25.00 -21.10 -32.58
CA GLY A 60 25.08 -22.54 -32.40
C GLY A 60 24.72 -23.06 -31.01
N LYS A 61 24.28 -22.20 -30.08
CA LYS A 61 23.88 -22.60 -28.73
C LYS A 61 22.46 -23.13 -28.71
N GLU A 62 22.27 -24.26 -28.04
CA GLU A 62 20.96 -24.88 -27.87
C GLU A 62 20.11 -24.16 -26.82
N PHE A 63 18.80 -24.06 -27.08
CA PHE A 63 17.82 -23.48 -26.19
C PHE A 63 16.47 -24.21 -26.26
N MET A 64 15.63 -23.93 -25.27
CA MET A 64 14.30 -24.48 -25.13
C MET A 64 13.25 -23.38 -25.31
N ALA A 65 12.18 -23.67 -26.04
CA ALA A 65 11.08 -22.74 -26.28
C ALA A 65 9.78 -23.48 -26.59
N SER A 66 8.64 -22.85 -26.32
CA SER A 66 7.35 -23.24 -26.90
C SER A 66 7.19 -22.58 -28.27
N LEU A 67 6.54 -23.27 -29.20
CA LEU A 67 6.06 -22.67 -30.45
C LEU A 67 4.65 -22.14 -30.22
N VAL A 68 4.37 -20.92 -30.66
CA VAL A 68 3.07 -20.26 -30.54
C VAL A 68 2.68 -19.65 -31.87
N VAL A 69 1.42 -19.77 -32.26
CA VAL A 69 0.89 -19.12 -33.46
C VAL A 69 0.66 -17.63 -33.16
N SER A 70 1.34 -16.75 -33.88
CA SER A 70 1.06 -15.30 -33.87
C SER A 70 -0.05 -15.00 -34.85
N ALA A 71 -1.20 -14.53 -34.35
CA ALA A 71 -2.32 -14.10 -35.19
C ALA A 71 -2.00 -12.82 -35.98
N ASP A 72 -1.23 -11.91 -35.38
CA ASP A 72 -0.84 -10.63 -35.98
C ASP A 72 0.17 -10.83 -37.13
N ASP A 73 1.19 -11.65 -36.91
CA ASP A 73 2.26 -11.90 -37.89
C ASP A 73 1.94 -13.04 -38.85
N LYS A 74 0.85 -13.77 -38.61
CA LYS A 74 0.41 -14.97 -39.36
C LYS A 74 1.51 -16.02 -39.48
N LYS A 75 2.34 -16.16 -38.44
CA LYS A 75 3.53 -17.02 -38.41
C LYS A 75 3.68 -17.67 -37.05
N VAL A 76 4.55 -18.69 -36.99
CA VAL A 76 4.95 -19.32 -35.73
C VAL A 76 6.08 -18.52 -35.08
N ILE A 77 5.91 -18.19 -33.80
CA ILE A 77 6.90 -17.51 -32.96
C ILE A 77 7.39 -18.43 -31.84
N LEU A 78 8.61 -18.19 -31.36
CA LEU A 78 9.21 -18.90 -30.23
C LEU A 78 8.93 -18.14 -28.93
N GLU A 79 8.25 -18.79 -27.98
CA GLU A 79 8.05 -18.28 -26.62
C GLU A 79 8.98 -19.02 -25.64
N PHE A 80 9.86 -18.27 -24.99
CA PHE A 80 10.81 -18.83 -24.03
C PHE A 80 10.19 -18.93 -22.63
N PRO A 81 10.45 -20.00 -21.86
CA PRO A 81 9.98 -20.09 -20.49
C PRO A 81 10.53 -18.93 -19.64
N LYS A 82 9.68 -18.33 -18.82
CA LYS A 82 10.06 -17.21 -17.93
C LYS A 82 11.11 -17.70 -16.93
N ARG A 83 12.29 -17.07 -16.95
CA ARG A 83 13.25 -17.16 -15.84
C ARG A 83 12.80 -16.20 -14.75
N GLU A 84 12.53 -16.70 -13.55
CA GLU A 84 12.32 -15.84 -12.38
C GLU A 84 13.66 -15.19 -12.01
N GLY A 85 13.82 -13.92 -12.35
CA GLY A 85 15.05 -13.17 -12.09
C GLY A 85 15.11 -11.84 -12.82
N ASN A 86 14.62 -10.80 -12.14
CA ASN A 86 14.94 -9.37 -12.26
C ASN A 86 15.12 -8.72 -13.66
N GLY A 87 14.15 -7.88 -14.02
CA GLY A 87 14.38 -6.56 -14.64
C GLY A 87 14.96 -6.49 -16.07
N SER A 88 14.10 -6.49 -17.08
CA SER A 88 14.11 -5.50 -18.19
C SER A 88 12.93 -5.71 -19.14
N LYS A 89 12.07 -4.70 -19.25
CA LYS A 89 10.88 -4.69 -20.11
C LYS A 89 11.30 -4.66 -21.59
N ARG A 90 10.80 -5.59 -22.41
CA ARG A 90 10.66 -5.37 -23.87
C ARG A 90 9.17 -5.26 -24.23
N LYS A 91 8.83 -4.11 -24.80
CA LYS A 91 7.50 -3.70 -25.25
C LYS A 91 6.95 -4.69 -26.27
N ARG A 92 5.85 -5.36 -25.94
CA ARG A 92 4.86 -5.78 -26.95
C ARG A 92 4.07 -4.53 -27.35
N ASN A 93 3.70 -4.40 -28.62
CA ASN A 93 2.72 -3.42 -29.08
C ASN A 93 1.35 -3.79 -28.47
N VAL A 94 1.18 -3.47 -27.20
CA VAL A 94 -0.11 -3.28 -26.56
C VAL A 94 -0.50 -1.84 -26.93
N PRO A 95 -1.76 -1.52 -27.30
CA PRO A 95 -2.20 -0.13 -27.36
C PRO A 95 -1.70 0.58 -26.10
N ASP A 96 -1.11 1.77 -26.22
CA ASP A 96 -0.46 2.49 -25.10
C ASP A 96 -1.41 2.49 -23.90
N VAL A 97 -1.17 1.56 -22.96
CA VAL A 97 -2.08 1.34 -21.85
C VAL A 97 -1.93 2.57 -20.96
N LEU A 98 -2.99 3.37 -20.94
CA LEU A 98 -3.00 4.62 -20.25
C LEU A 98 -3.18 4.32 -18.76
N VAL A 99 -2.12 4.52 -18.00
CA VAL A 99 -2.13 4.22 -16.56
C VAL A 99 -2.71 5.42 -15.81
N GLN A 100 -3.83 5.20 -15.12
CA GLN A 100 -4.42 6.16 -14.20
C GLN A 100 -4.31 5.62 -12.77
N LYS A 101 -3.61 6.35 -11.91
CA LYS A 101 -3.48 6.00 -10.50
C LYS A 101 -4.54 6.72 -9.67
N VAL A 102 -5.08 6.01 -8.69
CA VAL A 102 -6.08 6.49 -7.74
C VAL A 102 -5.64 6.08 -6.35
N ARG A 103 -5.49 7.05 -5.46
CA ARG A 103 -5.26 6.83 -4.03
C ARG A 103 -6.47 7.32 -3.25
N VAL A 104 -7.02 6.42 -2.45
CA VAL A 104 -8.20 6.66 -1.62
C VAL A 104 -7.80 6.47 -0.16
N GLU A 105 -7.82 7.55 0.61
CA GLU A 105 -7.39 7.52 2.01
C GLU A 105 -8.44 8.06 2.96
N THR A 106 -8.78 7.29 3.98
CA THR A 106 -9.68 7.76 5.04
C THR A 106 -8.89 8.11 6.31
N TYR A 107 -9.18 9.27 6.90
CA TYR A 107 -8.62 9.69 8.19
C TYR A 107 -9.59 9.51 9.37
N LYS A 108 -10.88 9.70 9.11
CA LYS A 108 -12.00 9.63 10.06
C LYS A 108 -13.23 9.13 9.30
N SER A 109 -14.25 8.62 10.00
CA SER A 109 -15.52 8.24 9.34
C SER A 109 -16.04 9.41 8.49
N GLY A 110 -16.56 9.08 7.30
CA GLY A 110 -17.20 10.07 6.45
C GLY A 110 -16.32 10.88 5.51
N THR A 111 -15.01 11.00 5.74
CA THR A 111 -14.15 11.90 4.94
C THR A 111 -12.99 11.16 4.30
N VAL A 112 -12.87 11.31 2.98
CA VAL A 112 -11.85 10.66 2.16
C VAL A 112 -10.97 11.70 1.50
N ARG A 113 -9.66 11.48 1.51
CA ARG A 113 -8.70 12.16 0.65
C ARG A 113 -8.51 11.34 -0.62
N LEU A 114 -8.77 11.98 -1.75
CA LEU A 114 -8.57 11.42 -3.08
C LEU A 114 -7.34 12.07 -3.70
N THR A 115 -6.48 11.25 -4.29
CA THR A 115 -5.36 11.70 -5.12
C THR A 115 -5.39 10.91 -6.41
N LEU A 116 -5.49 11.61 -7.54
CA LEU A 116 -5.45 11.06 -8.88
C LEU A 116 -4.15 11.51 -9.54
N GLU A 117 -3.38 10.57 -10.06
CA GLU A 117 -2.14 10.82 -10.80
C GLU A 117 -2.19 10.10 -12.15
N GLY A 118 -1.80 10.78 -13.21
CA GLY A 118 -1.92 10.28 -14.57
C GLY A 118 -2.45 11.40 -15.48
N PRO A 119 -3.14 11.06 -16.56
CA PRO A 119 -3.73 12.06 -17.46
C PRO A 119 -4.86 12.85 -16.80
N VAL A 120 -5.57 12.28 -15.82
CA VAL A 120 -6.46 13.04 -14.93
C VAL A 120 -5.75 13.27 -13.61
N GLN A 121 -5.54 14.53 -13.26
CA GLN A 121 -4.94 14.96 -12.00
C GLN A 121 -5.98 15.58 -11.08
N PHE A 122 -5.96 15.18 -9.82
CA PHE A 122 -6.84 15.74 -8.79
C PHE A 122 -6.23 15.44 -7.42
N SER A 123 -6.30 16.39 -6.50
CA SER A 123 -6.02 16.13 -5.09
C SER A 123 -6.98 16.94 -4.24
N GLY A 124 -7.68 16.27 -3.34
CA GLY A 124 -8.68 16.93 -2.51
C GLY A 124 -9.27 16.03 -1.44
N SER A 125 -9.91 16.63 -0.46
CA SER A 125 -10.70 15.93 0.54
C SER A 125 -12.18 16.09 0.25
N VAL A 126 -12.90 14.97 0.26
CA VAL A 126 -14.33 14.88 -0.01
C VAL A 126 -15.01 14.30 1.22
N SER A 127 -16.11 14.92 1.65
CA SER A 127 -16.94 14.42 2.75
C SER A 127 -18.23 13.81 2.21
N PHE A 128 -18.54 12.60 2.68
CA PHE A 128 -19.76 11.86 2.37
C PHE A 128 -20.69 11.76 3.59
N GLY A 129 -20.53 12.65 4.58
CA GLY A 129 -21.37 12.67 5.78
C GLY A 129 -21.06 11.54 6.76
N VAL A 130 -22.07 11.03 7.46
CA VAL A 130 -21.88 10.02 8.52
C VAL A 130 -21.89 8.61 7.92
N VAL A 131 -20.78 8.23 7.30
CA VAL A 131 -20.57 6.88 6.74
C VAL A 131 -19.33 6.19 7.34
N PRO A 132 -19.36 4.87 7.57
CA PRO A 132 -18.18 4.13 8.00
C PRO A 132 -17.01 4.28 7.03
N ALA A 133 -15.77 4.28 7.54
CA ALA A 133 -14.57 4.54 6.75
C ALA A 133 -14.47 3.68 5.47
N ARG A 134 -14.75 2.38 5.58
CA ARG A 134 -14.75 1.43 4.45
C ARG A 134 -15.71 1.83 3.31
N PHE A 135 -16.85 2.41 3.64
CA PHE A 135 -17.85 2.85 2.66
C PHE A 135 -17.58 4.26 2.16
N ALA A 136 -17.01 5.11 3.01
CA ALA A 136 -16.46 6.38 2.58
C ALA A 136 -15.45 6.15 1.43
N GLU A 137 -14.52 5.19 1.57
CA GLU A 137 -13.56 4.84 0.51
C GLU A 137 -14.24 4.32 -0.74
N CYS A 138 -15.28 3.50 -0.60
CA CYS A 138 -16.07 3.08 -1.74
C CYS A 138 -16.69 4.25 -2.50
N HIS A 139 -17.35 5.18 -1.79
CA HIS A 139 -17.91 6.38 -2.40
C HIS A 139 -16.83 7.25 -3.05
N GLY A 140 -15.68 7.39 -2.39
CA GLY A 140 -14.53 8.11 -2.92
C GLY A 140 -14.01 7.50 -4.22
N LEU A 141 -13.88 6.18 -4.28
CA LEU A 141 -13.43 5.47 -5.48
C LEU A 141 -14.46 5.57 -6.62
N ILE A 142 -15.76 5.43 -6.31
CA ILE A 142 -16.83 5.63 -7.30
C ILE A 142 -16.76 7.05 -7.88
N ALA A 143 -16.62 8.06 -7.01
CA ALA A 143 -16.52 9.45 -7.43
C ALA A 143 -15.28 9.69 -8.31
N ALA A 144 -14.12 9.18 -7.90
CA ALA A 144 -12.88 9.25 -8.68
C ALA A 144 -13.02 8.59 -10.05
N ALA A 145 -13.57 7.37 -10.10
CA ALA A 145 -13.75 6.65 -11.35
C ALA A 145 -14.77 7.34 -12.29
N LYS A 146 -15.85 7.92 -11.76
CA LYS A 146 -16.77 8.71 -12.59
C LYS A 146 -16.14 10.03 -13.07
N LEU A 147 -15.30 10.66 -12.25
CA LEU A 147 -14.55 11.85 -12.65
C LEU A 147 -13.59 11.54 -13.80
N ILE A 148 -12.85 10.44 -13.71
CA ILE A 148 -11.93 10.00 -14.76
C ILE A 148 -12.71 9.69 -16.05
N LYS A 149 -13.84 8.99 -15.96
CA LYS A 149 -14.74 8.73 -17.09
C LYS A 149 -15.18 10.02 -17.78
N HIS A 150 -15.53 11.04 -17.01
CA HIS A 150 -15.98 12.32 -17.55
C HIS A 150 -14.92 12.99 -18.44
N TYR A 151 -13.64 12.92 -18.05
CA TYR A 151 -12.54 13.56 -18.80
C TYR A 151 -11.98 12.70 -19.93
N LEU A 152 -11.85 11.38 -19.75
CA LEU A 152 -11.23 10.51 -20.75
C LEU A 152 -12.20 9.98 -21.80
N GLN A 153 -13.50 9.88 -21.47
CA GLN A 153 -14.60 9.36 -22.31
C GLN A 153 -14.45 7.89 -22.74
N ASP A 154 -13.32 7.50 -23.33
CA ASP A 154 -12.94 6.13 -23.64
C ASP A 154 -12.05 5.54 -22.53
N LEU A 155 -12.51 4.45 -21.93
CA LEU A 155 -11.85 3.76 -20.83
C LEU A 155 -11.26 2.40 -21.22
N SER A 156 -11.44 1.96 -22.47
CA SER A 156 -11.06 0.63 -22.96
C SER A 156 -9.56 0.34 -22.90
N HIS A 157 -8.73 1.40 -23.00
CA HIS A 157 -7.27 1.32 -22.92
C HIS A 157 -6.71 1.83 -21.59
N VAL A 158 -7.57 2.13 -20.61
CA VAL A 158 -7.17 2.66 -19.31
C VAL A 158 -6.89 1.52 -18.34
N HIS A 159 -5.70 1.52 -17.74
CA HIS A 159 -5.37 0.69 -16.59
C HIS A 159 -5.48 1.50 -15.31
N LEU A 160 -6.49 1.17 -14.50
CA LEU A 160 -6.76 1.84 -13.24
C LEU A 160 -5.98 1.20 -12.09
N GLN A 161 -5.01 1.92 -11.54
CA GLN A 161 -4.20 1.48 -10.40
C GLN A 161 -4.72 2.10 -9.11
N ILE A 162 -5.40 1.31 -8.29
CA ILE A 162 -6.06 1.78 -7.08
C ILE A 162 -5.21 1.43 -5.87
N SER A 163 -5.03 2.37 -4.96
CA SER A 163 -4.43 2.17 -3.64
C SER A 163 -5.39 2.68 -2.57
N ALA A 164 -5.61 1.88 -1.53
CA ALA A 164 -6.49 2.23 -0.42
C ALA A 164 -5.86 1.87 0.92
N ASN A 165 -6.20 2.61 1.99
CA ASN A 165 -5.63 2.37 3.32
C ASN A 165 -6.52 1.51 4.23
N ASN A 166 -7.79 1.27 3.88
CA ASN A 166 -8.66 0.37 4.63
C ASN A 166 -8.63 -1.06 4.06
N ARG A 167 -8.07 -1.98 4.84
CA ARG A 167 -7.97 -3.39 4.47
C ARG A 167 -9.32 -4.03 4.18
N THR A 168 -10.34 -3.80 5.02
CA THR A 168 -11.66 -4.40 4.84
C THR A 168 -12.34 -3.92 3.55
N PHE A 169 -12.14 -2.65 3.19
CA PHE A 169 -12.61 -2.16 1.89
C PHE A 169 -11.93 -2.90 0.73
N VAL A 170 -10.60 -3.05 0.77
CA VAL A 170 -9.86 -3.79 -0.27
C VAL A 170 -10.33 -5.25 -0.36
N GLU A 171 -10.52 -5.92 0.78
CA GLU A 171 -11.06 -7.29 0.85
C GLU A 171 -12.47 -7.37 0.23
N TYR A 172 -13.31 -6.34 0.40
CA TYR A 172 -14.62 -6.27 -0.26
C TYR A 172 -14.48 -6.13 -1.77
N VAL A 173 -13.64 -5.21 -2.26
CA VAL A 173 -13.45 -4.98 -3.70
C VAL A 173 -12.92 -6.25 -4.40
N LEU A 174 -12.02 -6.99 -3.74
CA LEU A 174 -11.46 -8.26 -4.20
C LEU A 174 -12.41 -9.45 -4.05
N LYS A 175 -13.61 -9.25 -3.48
CA LYS A 175 -14.61 -10.30 -3.17
C LYS A 175 -14.10 -11.38 -2.20
N GLU A 176 -13.03 -11.09 -1.46
CA GLU A 176 -12.52 -11.98 -0.40
C GLU A 176 -13.44 -11.98 0.83
N LYS A 177 -14.16 -10.86 1.03
CA LYS A 177 -15.15 -10.71 2.09
C LYS A 177 -16.43 -10.08 1.55
N ILE A 178 -17.57 -10.52 2.06
CA ILE A 178 -18.89 -10.03 1.63
C ILE A 178 -19.47 -9.11 2.72
N PRO A 179 -19.97 -7.91 2.38
CA PRO A 179 -20.67 -7.06 3.33
C PRO A 179 -21.92 -7.73 3.91
N ALA A 180 -22.16 -7.49 5.21
CA ALA A 180 -23.28 -8.12 5.92
C ALA A 180 -24.64 -7.59 5.46
N HIS A 181 -24.77 -6.27 5.32
CA HIS A 181 -26.04 -5.61 5.01
C HIS A 181 -26.29 -5.51 3.51
N LEU A 182 -27.57 -5.45 3.12
CA LEU A 182 -27.98 -5.40 1.71
C LEU A 182 -27.53 -4.12 1.02
N GLU A 183 -27.70 -2.96 1.67
CA GLU A 183 -27.30 -1.65 1.13
C GLU A 183 -25.81 -1.60 0.80
N ASP A 184 -24.98 -2.18 1.67
CA ASP A 184 -23.54 -2.26 1.49
C ASP A 184 -23.18 -3.13 0.26
N ARG A 185 -23.93 -4.20 0.00
CA ARG A 185 -23.74 -5.06 -1.18
C ARG A 185 -24.12 -4.33 -2.45
N SER A 186 -25.24 -3.63 -2.46
CA SER A 186 -25.67 -2.81 -3.60
C SER A 186 -24.65 -1.72 -3.92
N LEU A 187 -24.01 -1.12 -2.89
CA LEU A 187 -22.93 -0.17 -3.08
C LEU A 187 -21.69 -0.82 -3.75
N MET A 188 -21.31 -2.03 -3.32
CA MET A 188 -20.19 -2.77 -3.95
C MET A 188 -20.51 -3.17 -5.40
N GLU A 189 -21.74 -3.59 -5.67
CA GLU A 189 -22.21 -3.90 -7.02
C GLU A 189 -22.10 -2.68 -7.94
N HIS A 190 -22.51 -1.51 -7.46
CA HIS A 190 -22.34 -0.27 -8.21
C HIS A 190 -20.86 0.05 -8.46
N LEU A 191 -20.00 -0.15 -7.47
CA LEU A 191 -18.55 0.03 -7.64
C LEU A 191 -18.00 -0.91 -8.72
N TRP A 192 -18.35 -2.20 -8.71
CA TRP A 192 -17.87 -3.15 -9.72
C TRP A 192 -18.38 -2.82 -11.12
N GLN A 193 -19.62 -2.33 -11.26
CA GLN A 193 -20.12 -1.84 -12.54
C GLN A 193 -19.26 -0.69 -13.06
N VAL A 194 -18.95 0.30 -12.22
CA VAL A 194 -18.10 1.45 -12.59
C VAL A 194 -16.68 1.00 -12.94
N LEU A 195 -16.08 0.09 -12.17
CA LEU A 195 -14.73 -0.44 -12.43
C LEU A 195 -14.69 -1.33 -13.68
N GLY A 196 -15.79 -2.01 -14.00
CA GLY A 196 -15.90 -2.88 -15.18
C GLY A 196 -15.90 -2.13 -16.51
N GLU A 197 -16.12 -0.80 -16.50
CA GLU A 197 -16.00 0.04 -17.70
C GLU A 197 -14.54 0.29 -18.10
N TYR A 198 -13.58 0.07 -17.20
CA TYR A 198 -12.15 0.24 -17.46
C TYR A 198 -11.56 -1.00 -18.11
N GLY A 199 -10.64 -0.82 -19.05
CA GLY A 199 -9.97 -1.92 -19.74
C GLY A 199 -9.33 -2.92 -18.78
N THR A 200 -8.61 -2.42 -17.76
CA THR A 200 -8.15 -3.23 -16.63
C THR A 200 -8.09 -2.39 -15.36
N TRP A 201 -8.22 -3.04 -14.20
CA TRP A 201 -8.01 -2.39 -12.92
C TRP A 201 -7.29 -3.33 -11.95
N GLN A 202 -6.59 -2.74 -10.99
CA GLN A 202 -6.01 -3.45 -9.86
C GLN A 202 -6.17 -2.60 -8.61
N ILE A 203 -6.26 -3.26 -7.45
CA ILE A 203 -6.32 -2.60 -6.15
C ILE A 203 -5.27 -3.18 -5.21
N ALA A 204 -4.61 -2.33 -4.44
CA ALA A 204 -3.67 -2.72 -3.40
C ALA A 204 -4.04 -2.06 -2.06
N CYS A 205 -3.86 -2.81 -0.98
CA CYS A 205 -3.94 -2.26 0.37
C CYS A 205 -2.58 -1.65 0.74
N GLU A 206 -2.53 -0.32 0.78
CA GLU A 206 -1.39 0.44 1.27
C GLU A 206 -1.76 1.06 2.62
N PRO A 207 -1.58 0.32 3.73
CA PRO A 207 -1.84 0.86 5.05
C PRO A 207 -0.96 2.09 5.24
N ARG A 208 -1.55 3.14 5.81
CA ARG A 208 -0.80 4.33 6.16
C ARG A 208 0.34 3.92 7.07
N LYS A 209 1.59 4.20 6.69
CA LYS A 209 2.71 4.17 7.64
C LYS A 209 2.29 5.11 8.77
N SER A 210 2.08 4.57 9.97
CA SER A 210 1.85 5.43 11.12
C SER A 210 2.98 6.44 11.12
N VAL A 211 2.63 7.73 11.12
CA VAL A 211 3.62 8.70 11.55
C VAL A 211 3.84 8.28 12.99
N VAL A 212 4.98 7.62 13.25
CA VAL A 212 5.42 7.40 14.62
C VAL A 212 5.60 8.81 15.17
N LEU A 213 4.54 9.34 15.76
CA LEU A 213 4.67 10.44 16.69
C LEU A 213 5.65 9.90 17.71
N LYS A 214 6.82 10.54 17.82
CA LYS A 214 7.80 10.20 18.85
C LYS A 214 7.16 10.53 20.20
N GLY A 215 6.39 9.58 20.70
CA GLY A 215 5.70 9.59 21.98
C GLY A 215 5.88 8.21 22.61
N GLY A 216 7.13 7.76 22.68
CA GLY A 216 7.54 6.72 23.61
C GLY A 216 8.09 7.37 24.87
N THR A 217 8.18 6.60 25.95
CA THR A 217 9.03 6.91 27.11
C THR A 217 10.46 7.06 26.62
N SER A 218 10.81 8.29 26.24
CA SER A 218 12.20 8.66 26.07
C SER A 218 12.91 8.28 27.38
N PRO A 219 14.05 7.57 27.36
CA PRO A 219 14.88 7.35 28.54
C PRO A 219 15.54 8.65 29.03
N VAL A 220 15.13 9.79 28.46
CA VAL A 220 15.50 11.12 28.91
C VAL A 220 14.86 11.28 30.29
N GLY A 221 15.69 11.17 31.32
CA GLY A 221 15.30 11.47 32.70
C GLY A 221 14.52 12.79 32.77
N PHE A 222 13.62 12.87 33.75
CA PHE A 222 12.72 14.00 33.92
C PHE A 222 13.44 15.36 33.73
N PRO A 223 12.88 16.31 32.95
CA PRO A 223 13.56 17.56 32.64
C PRO A 223 13.94 18.33 33.91
N ARG A 224 15.22 18.65 34.06
CA ARG A 224 15.69 19.50 35.17
C ARG A 224 15.23 20.93 34.96
N GLY A 225 14.92 21.62 36.05
CA GLY A 225 14.47 23.02 35.98
C GLY A 225 13.09 23.21 35.34
N LEU A 226 12.23 22.17 35.29
CA LEU A 226 10.89 22.29 34.71
C LEU A 226 9.98 23.25 35.51
N PHE A 227 10.21 23.36 36.81
CA PHE A 227 9.44 24.20 37.73
C PHE A 227 10.38 25.15 38.49
N PRO A 228 11.00 26.13 37.80
CA PRO A 228 11.98 27.03 38.41
C PRO A 228 11.37 27.93 39.49
N TRP A 229 10.06 28.16 39.40
CA TRP A 229 9.26 28.93 40.35
C TRP A 229 8.73 28.11 41.53
N LEU A 230 9.02 26.80 41.60
CA LEU A 230 8.49 25.94 42.67
C LEU A 230 8.92 26.45 44.05
N ASP A 231 7.94 26.77 44.88
CA ASP A 231 8.14 27.16 46.28
C ASP A 231 7.21 26.32 47.18
N PRO A 232 7.67 25.17 47.68
CA PRO A 232 6.86 24.28 48.50
C PRO A 232 6.96 24.65 49.97
N GLU A 233 5.83 24.70 50.68
CA GLU A 233 5.84 24.83 52.14
C GLU A 233 6.14 23.45 52.75
N VAL A 234 7.22 23.33 53.53
CA VAL A 234 7.65 22.08 54.14
C VAL A 234 7.64 22.23 55.66
N VAL A 235 6.80 21.45 56.33
CA VAL A 235 6.69 21.41 57.80
C VAL A 235 7.15 20.03 58.27
N GLU A 236 8.18 20.00 59.11
CA GLU A 236 8.68 18.76 59.72
C GLU A 236 8.11 18.61 61.13
N THR A 237 7.44 17.48 61.39
CA THR A 237 6.93 17.11 62.72
C THR A 237 7.78 15.97 63.29
N ASP A 238 7.49 15.54 64.53
CA ASP A 238 8.22 14.44 65.17
C ASP A 238 8.07 13.09 64.43
N GLU A 239 6.98 12.92 63.68
CA GLU A 239 6.64 11.66 63.02
C GLU A 239 6.82 11.70 61.48
N LYS A 240 6.52 12.84 60.84
CA LYS A 240 6.43 12.95 59.37
C LYS A 240 6.83 14.33 58.85
N ILE A 241 7.03 14.42 57.55
CA ILE A 241 7.25 15.68 56.83
C ILE A 241 5.98 15.95 56.01
N ILE A 242 5.38 17.12 56.22
CA ILE A 242 4.22 17.59 55.47
C ILE A 242 4.71 18.58 54.42
N VAL A 243 4.38 18.31 53.16
CA VAL A 243 4.76 19.14 52.01
C VAL A 243 3.50 19.65 51.34
N LYS A 244 3.34 20.96 51.30
CA LYS A 244 2.28 21.62 50.55
C LYS A 244 2.87 22.16 49.25
N LEU A 245 2.35 21.66 48.14
CA LEU A 245 2.78 22.06 46.80
C LEU A 245 1.84 23.15 46.25
N PRO A 246 2.33 24.03 45.36
CA PRO A 246 1.48 24.96 44.62
C PRO A 246 0.37 24.24 43.86
N ASP A 247 -0.76 24.91 43.63
CA ASP A 247 -1.91 24.33 42.91
C ASP A 247 -1.62 24.19 41.40
N CYS A 248 -0.83 23.18 41.06
CA CYS A 248 -0.48 22.82 39.71
C CYS A 248 -0.57 21.31 39.55
N PRO A 249 -1.51 20.80 38.73
CA PRO A 249 -1.67 19.35 38.51
C PRO A 249 -0.39 18.68 38.00
N ALA A 250 0.42 19.38 37.20
CA ALA A 250 1.68 18.88 36.68
C ALA A 250 2.73 18.65 37.78
N ILE A 251 2.86 19.56 38.75
CA ILE A 251 3.77 19.41 39.89
C ILE A 251 3.34 18.23 40.75
N ARG A 252 2.04 18.14 41.07
CA ARG A 252 1.50 17.08 41.92
C ARG A 252 1.70 15.70 41.29
N ALA A 253 1.40 15.56 40.00
CA ALA A 253 1.59 14.31 39.26
C ALA A 253 3.07 13.89 39.25
N GLN A 254 3.97 14.84 39.04
CA GLN A 254 5.39 14.60 38.96
C GLN A 254 6.03 14.29 40.33
N PHE A 255 5.59 14.97 41.39
CA PHE A 255 6.00 14.73 42.76
C PHE A 255 5.62 13.31 43.19
N LYS A 256 4.39 12.89 42.91
CA LYS A 256 3.89 11.54 43.18
C LYS A 256 4.67 10.46 42.41
N ALA A 257 5.05 10.75 41.17
CA ALA A 257 5.87 9.85 40.36
C ALA A 257 7.32 9.73 40.88
N SER A 258 7.87 10.82 41.44
CA SER A 258 9.27 10.89 41.89
C SER A 258 9.48 10.40 43.33
N ILE A 259 8.51 10.65 44.20
CA ILE A 259 8.56 10.28 45.62
C ILE A 259 7.44 9.29 45.91
N GLN A 260 7.67 8.03 45.59
CA GLN A 260 6.68 6.95 45.74
C GLN A 260 6.16 6.75 47.18
N LYS A 261 6.92 7.21 48.18
CA LYS A 261 6.56 7.15 49.60
C LYS A 261 5.65 8.31 50.06
N ALA A 262 5.29 9.23 49.16
CA ALA A 262 4.37 10.33 49.45
C ALA A 262 2.92 9.84 49.54
N VAL A 263 2.24 10.15 50.64
CA VAL A 263 0.80 9.90 50.81
C VAL A 263 0.07 11.23 50.77
N GLU A 264 -0.96 11.32 49.95
CA GLU A 264 -1.77 12.54 49.80
C GLU A 264 -2.77 12.65 50.97
N GLU A 265 -2.76 13.81 51.64
CA GLU A 265 -3.67 14.10 52.75
C GLU A 265 -4.89 14.93 52.29
N PRO A 266 -6.01 14.85 53.01
CA PRO A 266 -7.17 15.70 52.75
C PRO A 266 -6.76 17.18 52.78
N GLY A 267 -6.96 17.89 51.67
CA GLY A 267 -6.51 19.29 51.51
C GLY A 267 -5.35 19.49 50.53
N GLY A 268 -4.84 18.43 49.88
CA GLY A 268 -3.88 18.53 48.78
C GLY A 268 -2.41 18.62 49.21
N SER A 269 -2.13 18.44 50.51
CA SER A 269 -0.79 18.29 51.06
C SER A 269 -0.30 16.84 50.94
N PHE A 270 1.01 16.64 51.03
CA PHE A 270 1.64 15.31 50.99
C PHE A 270 2.40 15.03 52.28
N ALA A 271 2.13 13.87 52.89
CA ALA A 271 2.87 13.34 54.03
C ALA A 271 4.00 12.41 53.55
N LEU A 272 5.17 12.56 54.16
CA LEU A 272 6.38 11.78 53.86
C LEU A 272 7.01 11.25 55.16
N PRO A 273 7.61 10.04 55.15
CA PRO A 273 8.42 9.58 56.27
C PRO A 273 9.73 10.38 56.35
N LYS A 274 10.28 10.60 57.56
CA LYS A 274 11.54 11.35 57.75
C LYS A 274 12.72 10.82 56.92
N ALA A 275 12.77 9.51 56.68
CA ALA A 275 13.78 8.89 55.81
C ALA A 275 13.76 9.41 54.36
N ALA A 276 12.66 10.01 53.91
CA ALA A 276 12.52 10.58 52.57
C ALA A 276 12.98 12.06 52.48
N LYS A 277 13.47 12.67 53.58
CA LYS A 277 13.94 14.07 53.60
C LYS A 277 14.99 14.37 52.54
N HIS A 278 15.97 13.48 52.38
CA HIS A 278 17.01 13.61 51.36
C HIS A 278 16.42 13.53 49.93
N ALA A 279 15.46 12.63 49.70
CA ALA A 279 14.78 12.50 48.42
C ALA A 279 13.96 13.74 48.08
N LEU A 280 13.27 14.33 49.07
CA LEU A 280 12.54 15.59 48.92
C LEU A 280 13.48 16.74 48.54
N GLY A 281 14.59 16.91 49.25
CA GLY A 281 15.57 17.96 48.93
C GLY A 281 16.20 17.80 47.54
N ALA A 282 16.55 16.56 47.16
CA ALA A 282 17.09 16.26 45.83
C ALA A 282 16.06 16.54 44.72
N TRP A 283 14.79 16.21 44.97
CA TRP A 283 13.70 16.48 44.04
C TRP A 283 13.46 17.98 43.85
N ILE A 284 13.32 18.75 44.94
CA ILE A 284 13.13 20.22 44.88
C ILE A 284 14.27 20.86 44.07
N LYS A 285 15.51 20.46 44.34
CA LYS A 285 16.68 20.96 43.62
C LYS A 285 16.63 20.59 42.13
N ALA A 286 16.30 19.35 41.79
CA ALA A 286 16.27 18.89 40.41
C ALA A 286 15.20 19.60 39.55
N VAL A 287 14.03 19.88 40.14
CA VAL A 287 12.93 20.53 39.41
C VAL A 287 13.06 22.05 39.35
N ARG A 288 13.80 22.68 40.28
CA ARG A 288 14.10 24.13 40.28
C ARG A 288 15.35 24.49 39.47
N ASP A 289 16.44 23.74 39.64
CA ASP A 289 17.73 24.08 39.04
C ASP A 289 17.88 23.44 37.66
N ALA A 290 17.91 24.27 36.62
CA ALA A 290 18.45 23.91 35.31
C ALA A 290 19.98 23.82 35.40
N GLY A 291 20.53 22.75 36.00
CA GLY A 291 21.98 22.59 36.10
C GLY A 291 22.70 22.74 34.76
N LYS A 292 24.00 23.11 34.78
CA LYS A 292 24.92 23.35 33.62
C LYS A 292 25.14 22.15 32.66
N THR A 293 24.19 21.25 32.52
CA THR A 293 24.22 20.14 31.56
C THR A 293 23.31 20.46 30.38
N GLY A 294 23.81 21.30 29.47
CA GLY A 294 23.74 21.10 28.01
C GLY A 294 22.40 20.98 27.29
N LYS A 295 21.25 21.32 27.88
CA LYS A 295 20.01 21.54 27.13
C LYS A 295 19.27 22.73 27.73
N GLU A 296 19.65 23.92 27.30
CA GLU A 296 18.82 25.11 27.48
C GLU A 296 17.44 24.83 26.88
N VAL A 297 16.38 25.10 27.65
CA VAL A 297 15.05 25.24 27.10
C VAL A 297 15.08 26.54 26.31
N VAL A 298 15.39 26.44 25.01
CA VAL A 298 15.34 27.59 24.10
C VAL A 298 13.88 28.00 23.97
N ILE A 299 13.50 29.03 24.71
CA ILE A 299 12.20 29.69 24.54
C ILE A 299 12.33 30.52 23.26
N GLN A 300 11.89 29.95 22.12
CA GLN A 300 11.61 30.77 20.95
C GLN A 300 10.37 31.61 21.28
N GLN A 301 10.58 32.89 21.55
CA GLN A 301 9.50 33.89 21.58
C GLN A 301 9.00 34.14 20.14
N PRO A 302 7.71 34.49 19.97
CA PRO A 302 7.04 34.52 18.67
C PRO A 302 7.65 35.50 17.65
#